data_AF-A0A812WKI8-F1
#
_entry.id   AF-A0A812WKI8-F1
#
_cell.length_a   1.000
_cell.length_b   1.000
_cell.length_c   1.000
_cell.angle_alpha   90.00
_cell.angle_beta   90.00
_cell.angle_gamma   90.00
#
_symmetry.space_group_name_H-M   'P 1'
#
loop_
_entity.id
_entity.type
_entity.pdbx_description
1 polymer ?
#
loop_
_entity_poly.entity_id
_entity_poly.type
_entity_poly.pdbx_seq_one_letter_code
_entity_poly.pdbx_strand_id
1 'polypeptide(L)'
;MGQGLSGAKSKLSGVLGGKGSDPSGAAAASGGSKEPVEGQYTVQEALKLQQALKAAFAEEQFQKLLKLAQERHPYRGQRGHSDQAAFTLQLQSLLLHVYRTVLPQSPWCLQPGWEGYREMMLRMTVASEDPRVIQAREDINRLLGLPRHTVIQPPAAEPVFVETPDGSGRHQGLFGAPLKRDADGDFAHEFWEEDKEGHLVLVAPNNAAGG
;
A
#
# COMPACT_ATOMS: atom_id res chain seq x y z
N MET A 1 -55.43 -2.62 25.82
CA MET A 1 -55.94 -1.29 25.47
C MET A 1 -54.88 -0.27 25.86
N GLY A 2 -54.34 0.47 24.90
CA GLY A 2 -53.24 1.40 25.09
C GLY A 2 -52.74 1.90 23.74
N GLN A 3 -53.59 2.70 23.10
CA GLN A 3 -53.24 3.49 21.90
C GLN A 3 -52.28 4.61 22.30
N GLY A 4 -51.33 4.95 21.43
CA GLY A 4 -50.48 6.12 21.63
C GLY A 4 -49.53 6.44 20.47
N LEU A 5 -50.04 7.19 19.48
CA LEU A 5 -49.42 8.31 18.76
C LEU A 5 -48.13 8.04 17.92
N SER A 6 -48.22 8.08 16.59
CA SER A 6 -48.19 9.29 15.73
C SER A 6 -46.82 9.99 15.62
N GLY A 7 -46.19 9.82 14.46
CA GLY A 7 -45.83 10.93 13.57
C GLY A 7 -44.50 11.66 13.79
N ALA A 8 -43.54 11.42 12.89
CA ALA A 8 -42.71 12.48 12.32
C ALA A 8 -42.12 12.01 10.98
N LYS A 9 -42.76 12.42 9.87
CA LYS A 9 -42.19 12.32 8.51
C LYS A 9 -41.44 13.63 8.23
N SER A 10 -40.12 13.61 8.39
CA SER A 10 -39.26 14.72 7.94
C SER A 10 -38.86 14.48 6.49
N LYS A 11 -39.65 15.06 5.57
CA LYS A 11 -39.27 15.32 4.18
C LYS A 11 -38.16 16.37 4.18
N LEU A 12 -36.94 15.99 3.80
CA LEU A 12 -35.93 16.93 3.37
C LEU A 12 -35.83 16.84 1.84
N SER A 13 -36.50 17.78 1.19
CA SER A 13 -36.29 18.14 -0.21
C SER A 13 -35.22 19.23 -0.29
N GLY A 14 -34.13 18.95 -0.98
CA GLY A 14 -33.21 19.94 -1.55
C GLY A 14 -32.60 19.28 -2.78
N VAL A 15 -33.04 19.58 -4.01
CA VAL A 15 -32.72 20.78 -4.81
C VAL A 15 -31.22 21.08 -4.74
N LEU A 16 -30.54 20.71 -5.83
CA LEU A 16 -29.43 21.35 -6.56
C LEU A 16 -28.95 20.25 -7.54
N GLY A 17 -29.32 20.25 -8.83
CA GLY A 17 -29.14 21.35 -9.75
C GLY A 17 -27.72 21.38 -10.34
N GLY A 18 -27.07 20.22 -10.54
CA GLY A 18 -25.74 20.09 -11.13
C GLY A 18 -25.81 19.76 -12.61
N LYS A 19 -25.72 20.80 -13.45
CA LYS A 19 -25.72 20.77 -14.90
C LYS A 19 -24.50 19.99 -15.41
N GLY A 20 -24.76 19.00 -16.27
CA GLY A 20 -23.75 18.19 -16.95
C GLY A 20 -22.72 19.06 -17.66
N SER A 21 -21.46 18.74 -17.39
CA SER A 21 -20.31 19.14 -18.18
C SER A 21 -19.55 17.85 -18.44
N ASP A 22 -19.71 17.31 -19.64
CA ASP A 22 -18.95 16.18 -20.14
C ASP A 22 -17.51 16.64 -20.46
N PRO A 23 -16.47 16.19 -19.76
CA PRO A 23 -15.17 16.04 -20.38
C PRO A 23 -15.17 14.69 -21.10
N SER A 24 -15.38 14.77 -22.41
CA SER A 24 -14.92 13.79 -23.38
C SER A 24 -13.40 13.67 -23.25
N GLY A 25 -12.96 12.92 -22.25
CA GLY A 25 -11.58 12.53 -22.01
C GLY A 25 -11.46 11.06 -22.37
N ALA A 26 -11.11 10.80 -23.63
CA ALA A 26 -10.67 9.49 -24.09
C ALA A 26 -9.40 9.09 -23.35
N ALA A 27 -9.56 8.58 -22.12
CA ALA A 27 -8.52 7.87 -21.42
C ALA A 27 -8.35 6.55 -22.16
N ALA A 28 -7.29 6.49 -22.95
CA ALA A 28 -6.77 5.30 -23.58
C ALA A 28 -6.95 4.11 -22.64
N ALA A 29 -7.81 3.18 -23.04
CA ALA A 29 -7.80 1.84 -22.52
C ALA A 29 -6.42 1.28 -22.85
N SER A 30 -5.48 1.48 -21.92
CA SER A 30 -4.24 0.72 -21.85
C SER A 30 -4.68 -0.71 -21.61
N GLY A 31 -5.00 -1.40 -22.71
CA GLY A 31 -5.00 -2.85 -22.81
C GLY A 31 -3.56 -3.30 -22.66
N GLY A 32 -2.98 -3.05 -21.49
CA GLY A 32 -1.79 -3.73 -21.03
C GLY A 32 -2.21 -5.19 -20.98
N SER A 33 -1.80 -5.93 -22.00
CA SER A 33 -1.78 -7.38 -21.99
C SER A 33 -1.20 -7.76 -20.63
N LYS A 34 -2.04 -8.26 -19.72
CA LYS A 34 -1.60 -8.82 -18.45
C LYS A 34 -0.73 -10.00 -18.82
N GLU A 35 0.56 -9.76 -19.03
CA GLU A 35 1.53 -10.83 -19.06
C GLU A 35 1.25 -11.66 -17.82
N PRO A 36 1.08 -12.99 -17.98
CA PRO A 36 0.78 -13.85 -16.85
C PRO A 36 1.91 -13.66 -15.85
N VAL A 37 1.62 -12.94 -14.76
CA VAL A 37 2.58 -12.75 -13.68
C VAL A 37 2.98 -14.15 -13.23
N GLU A 38 4.21 -14.54 -13.52
CA GLU A 38 4.72 -15.87 -13.20
C GLU A 38 4.51 -16.13 -11.71
N GLY A 39 3.93 -17.29 -11.38
CA GLY A 39 3.68 -17.68 -10.01
C GLY A 39 2.32 -17.25 -9.42
N GLN A 40 1.28 -17.03 -10.23
CA GLN A 40 -0.10 -16.94 -9.71
C GLN A 40 -0.46 -18.19 -8.90
N TYR A 41 -1.09 -18.00 -7.74
CA TYR A 41 -1.58 -19.10 -6.94
C TYR A 41 -2.79 -19.76 -7.59
N THR A 42 -2.80 -21.09 -7.57
CA THR A 42 -4.04 -21.84 -7.77
C THR A 42 -5.03 -21.53 -6.65
N VAL A 43 -6.32 -21.74 -6.90
CA VAL A 43 -7.35 -21.53 -5.87
C VAL A 43 -7.08 -22.38 -4.61
N GLN A 44 -6.57 -23.59 -4.77
CA GLN A 44 -6.26 -24.47 -3.64
C GLN A 44 -5.09 -23.95 -2.80
N GLU A 45 -4.04 -23.43 -3.43
CA GLU A 45 -2.92 -22.80 -2.73
C GLU A 45 -3.36 -21.53 -2.01
N ALA A 46 -4.16 -20.69 -2.68
CA ALA A 46 -4.74 -19.50 -2.10
C ALA A 46 -5.57 -19.83 -0.85
N LEU A 47 -6.43 -20.86 -0.91
CA LEU A 47 -7.22 -21.31 0.24
C LEU A 47 -6.34 -21.83 1.39
N LYS A 48 -5.29 -22.61 1.10
CA LYS A 48 -4.34 -23.07 2.12
C LYS A 48 -3.62 -21.91 2.80
N LEU A 49 -3.17 -20.93 2.03
CA LEU A 49 -2.52 -19.72 2.56
C LEU A 49 -3.48 -18.91 3.42
N GLN A 50 -4.72 -18.69 2.96
CA GLN A 50 -5.75 -18.00 3.74
C GLN A 50 -6.10 -18.77 5.03
N GLN A 51 -6.13 -20.10 5.00
CA GLN A 51 -6.35 -20.92 6.19
C GLN A 51 -5.20 -20.81 7.19
N ALA A 52 -3.95 -20.78 6.72
CA ALA A 52 -2.78 -20.58 7.57
C ALA A 52 -2.78 -19.19 8.24
N LEU A 53 -3.09 -18.14 7.46
CA LEU A 53 -3.27 -16.78 8.00
C LEU A 53 -4.40 -16.74 9.03
N LYS A 54 -5.56 -17.33 8.72
CA LYS A 54 -6.70 -17.43 9.64
C LYS A 54 -6.32 -18.14 10.94
N ALA A 55 -5.57 -19.23 10.87
CA ALA A 55 -5.10 -19.96 12.05
C ALA A 55 -4.17 -19.10 12.92
N ALA A 56 -3.19 -18.42 12.31
CA ALA A 56 -2.28 -17.52 13.02
C ALA A 56 -3.03 -16.33 13.65
N PHE A 57 -4.02 -15.76 12.96
CA PHE A 57 -4.88 -14.72 13.55
C PHE A 57 -5.78 -15.25 14.66
N ALA A 58 -6.12 -16.54 14.66
CA ALA A 58 -6.94 -17.16 15.70
C ALA A 58 -6.13 -17.55 16.95
N GLU A 59 -4.80 -17.43 16.93
CA GLU A 59 -3.95 -17.71 18.09
C GLU A 59 -4.36 -16.85 19.29
N GLU A 60 -4.40 -17.48 20.48
CA GLU A 60 -4.88 -16.84 21.71
C GLU A 60 -4.08 -15.57 22.04
N GLN A 61 -2.76 -15.61 21.87
CA GLN A 61 -1.90 -14.47 22.13
C GLN A 61 -2.22 -13.30 21.20
N PHE A 62 -2.42 -13.57 19.90
CA PHE A 62 -2.82 -12.54 18.93
C PHE A 62 -4.17 -11.93 19.31
N GLN A 63 -5.16 -12.77 19.60
CA GLN A 63 -6.51 -12.33 19.97
C GLN A 63 -6.53 -11.52 21.27
N LYS A 64 -5.71 -11.88 22.25
CA LYS A 64 -5.53 -11.09 23.49
C LYS A 64 -4.98 -9.70 23.20
N LEU A 65 -3.94 -9.59 22.35
CA LEU A 65 -3.37 -8.29 21.97
C LEU A 65 -4.35 -7.45 21.14
N LEU A 66 -5.09 -8.08 20.23
CA LEU A 66 -6.12 -7.42 19.44
C LEU A 66 -7.22 -6.83 20.35
N LYS A 67 -7.69 -7.61 21.34
CA LYS A 67 -8.68 -7.13 22.31
C LYS A 67 -8.17 -5.94 23.12
N LEU A 68 -6.92 -5.99 23.61
CA LEU A 68 -6.30 -4.87 24.33
C LEU A 68 -6.22 -3.61 23.45
N ALA A 69 -5.87 -3.76 22.17
CA ALA A 69 -5.88 -2.64 21.23
C ALA A 69 -7.29 -2.07 21.02
N GLN A 70 -8.31 -2.92 20.92
CA GLN A 70 -9.70 -2.48 20.79
C GLN A 70 -10.23 -1.75 22.04
N GLU A 71 -9.84 -2.20 23.23
CA GLU A 71 -10.20 -1.56 24.51
C GLU A 71 -9.51 -0.20 24.69
N ARG A 72 -8.27 -0.07 24.20
CA ARG A 72 -7.51 1.19 24.23
C ARG A 72 -8.06 2.26 23.29
N HIS A 73 -8.78 1.85 22.24
CA HIS A 73 -9.33 2.72 21.19
C HIS A 73 -10.85 2.51 21.02
N PRO A 74 -11.66 2.90 22.01
CA PRO A 74 -13.10 2.66 22.01
C PRO A 74 -13.83 3.43 20.90
N TYR A 75 -13.31 4.58 20.46
CA TYR A 75 -13.95 5.43 19.46
C TYR A 75 -13.44 5.19 18.03
N ARG A 76 -12.71 4.10 17.79
CA ARG A 76 -12.15 3.75 16.47
C ARG A 76 -13.18 3.67 15.33
N GLY A 77 -14.46 3.45 15.64
CA GLY A 77 -15.55 3.42 14.67
C GLY A 77 -16.15 4.80 14.33
N GLN A 78 -15.76 5.85 15.06
CA GLN A 78 -16.24 7.21 14.82
C GLN A 78 -15.37 7.89 13.77
N ARG A 79 -16.01 8.34 12.68
CA ARG A 79 -15.34 8.99 11.56
C ARG A 79 -14.59 10.24 12.02
N GLY A 80 -13.28 10.30 11.76
CA GLY A 80 -12.44 11.46 12.07
C GLY A 80 -11.90 11.50 13.50
N HIS A 81 -12.21 10.51 14.34
CA HIS A 81 -11.65 10.40 15.68
C HIS A 81 -10.19 9.91 15.62
N SER A 82 -9.31 10.42 16.49
CA SER A 82 -7.88 10.06 16.54
C SER A 82 -7.64 8.57 16.81
N ASP A 83 -8.48 7.95 17.65
CA ASP A 83 -8.54 6.50 17.89
C ASP A 83 -8.54 5.67 16.61
N GLN A 84 -9.16 6.14 15.52
CA GLN A 84 -9.20 5.38 14.27
C GLN A 84 -7.78 5.19 13.71
N ALA A 85 -6.99 6.26 13.66
CA ALA A 85 -5.60 6.21 13.19
C ALA A 85 -4.72 5.42 14.16
N ALA A 86 -4.87 5.66 15.46
CA ALA A 86 -4.08 4.99 16.49
C ALA A 86 -4.35 3.48 16.55
N PHE A 87 -5.61 3.05 16.43
CA PHE A 87 -6.00 1.65 16.32
C PHE A 87 -5.44 1.01 15.04
N THR A 88 -5.55 1.71 13.90
CA THR A 88 -5.06 1.20 12.62
C THR A 88 -3.55 0.93 12.67
N LEU A 89 -2.77 1.83 13.26
CA LEU A 89 -1.32 1.65 13.43
C LEU A 89 -0.98 0.43 14.32
N GLN A 90 -1.71 0.26 15.44
CA GLN A 90 -1.51 -0.90 16.31
C GLN A 90 -1.92 -2.20 15.62
N LEU A 91 -3.05 -2.21 14.91
CA LEU A 91 -3.49 -3.36 14.14
C LEU A 91 -2.46 -3.74 13.08
N GLN A 92 -1.95 -2.77 12.31
CA GLN A 92 -0.90 -3.00 11.31
C GLN A 92 0.36 -3.62 11.92
N SER A 93 0.75 -3.20 13.13
CA SER A 93 1.88 -3.79 13.85
C SER A 93 1.64 -5.25 14.24
N LEU A 94 0.42 -5.59 14.67
CA LEU A 94 0.03 -6.98 14.96
C LEU A 94 -0.01 -7.84 13.69
N LEU A 95 -0.58 -7.32 12.60
CA LEU A 95 -0.64 -8.02 11.31
C LEU A 95 0.76 -8.30 10.76
N LEU A 96 1.67 -7.33 10.90
CA LEU A 96 3.06 -7.47 10.47
C LEU A 96 3.76 -8.66 11.16
N HIS A 97 3.46 -8.91 12.43
CA HIS A 97 4.00 -10.07 13.14
C HIS A 97 3.54 -11.38 12.49
N VAL A 98 2.24 -11.52 12.20
CA VAL A 98 1.70 -12.72 11.52
C VAL A 98 2.28 -12.89 10.12
N TYR A 99 2.44 -11.80 9.36
CA TYR A 99 3.04 -11.91 8.03
C TYR A 99 4.52 -12.30 8.06
N ARG A 100 5.25 -11.90 9.11
CA ARG A 100 6.65 -12.34 9.30
C ARG A 100 6.77 -13.81 9.68
N THR A 101 5.77 -14.38 10.36
CA THR A 101 5.82 -15.79 10.80
C THR A 101 5.27 -16.74 9.75
N VAL A 102 4.16 -16.38 9.09
CA VAL A 102 3.46 -17.26 8.14
C VAL A 102 4.12 -17.21 6.77
N LEU A 103 4.27 -16.04 6.14
CA LEU A 103 4.62 -15.93 4.71
C LEU A 103 5.94 -16.62 4.30
N PRO A 104 7.01 -16.63 5.13
CA PRO A 104 8.25 -17.32 4.77
C PRO A 104 8.17 -18.85 4.78
N GLN A 105 7.12 -19.44 5.34
CA GLN A 105 7.01 -20.89 5.45
C GLN A 105 6.75 -21.55 4.09
N SER A 106 7.24 -22.77 3.94
CA SER A 106 6.91 -23.62 2.79
C SER A 106 5.41 -23.97 2.81
N PRO A 107 4.71 -23.95 1.66
CA PRO A 107 5.23 -23.87 0.30
C PRO A 107 5.29 -22.45 -0.29
N TRP A 108 4.98 -21.41 0.49
CA TRP A 108 4.80 -20.06 -0.05
C TRP A 108 6.12 -19.36 -0.31
N CYS A 109 7.10 -19.54 0.60
CA CYS A 109 8.47 -19.02 0.50
C CYS A 109 8.52 -17.51 0.13
N LEU A 110 7.59 -16.72 0.66
CA LEU A 110 7.49 -15.29 0.40
C LEU A 110 8.37 -14.49 1.37
N GLN A 111 8.67 -13.23 1.04
CA GLN A 111 9.39 -12.35 1.95
C GLN A 111 8.63 -12.14 3.28
N PRO A 112 9.31 -12.08 4.43
CA PRO A 112 8.65 -11.76 5.68
C PRO A 112 8.16 -10.31 5.69
N GLY A 113 6.91 -10.09 6.12
CA GLY A 113 6.38 -8.74 6.38
C GLY A 113 5.51 -8.15 5.27
N TRP A 114 5.56 -6.83 5.07
CA TRP A 114 4.65 -6.13 4.15
C TRP A 114 5.00 -6.36 2.68
N GLU A 115 6.28 -6.58 2.39
CA GLU A 115 6.82 -6.89 1.07
C GLU A 115 6.22 -8.22 0.57
N GLY A 116 6.31 -9.27 1.38
CA GLY A 116 5.68 -10.55 1.04
C GLY A 116 4.16 -10.49 1.02
N TYR A 117 3.52 -9.64 1.82
CA TYR A 117 2.07 -9.42 1.72
C TYR A 117 1.68 -8.81 0.37
N ARG A 118 2.45 -7.82 -0.13
CA ARG A 118 2.22 -7.24 -1.47
C ARG A 118 2.41 -8.28 -2.56
N GLU A 119 3.47 -9.07 -2.46
CA GLU A 119 3.75 -10.16 -3.40
C GLU A 119 2.65 -11.23 -3.36
N MET A 120 2.19 -11.62 -2.17
CA MET A 120 1.05 -12.51 -1.97
C MET A 120 -0.19 -11.97 -2.69
N MET A 121 -0.53 -10.70 -2.49
CA MET A 121 -1.69 -10.07 -3.11
C MET A 121 -1.57 -10.07 -4.65
N LEU A 122 -0.38 -9.84 -5.19
CA LEU A 122 -0.11 -9.91 -6.63
C LEU A 122 -0.33 -11.33 -7.17
N ARG A 123 0.23 -12.35 -6.49
CA ARG A 123 0.07 -13.77 -6.85
C ARG A 123 -1.35 -14.30 -6.62
N MET A 124 -2.13 -13.67 -5.76
CA MET A 124 -3.53 -14.03 -5.49
C MET A 124 -4.54 -13.40 -6.46
N THR A 125 -4.13 -12.54 -7.39
CA THR A 125 -5.05 -11.74 -8.22
C THR A 125 -6.13 -12.61 -8.88
N VAL A 126 -5.74 -13.70 -9.56
CA VAL A 126 -6.69 -14.59 -10.24
C VAL A 126 -7.56 -15.38 -9.24
N ALA A 127 -6.96 -15.91 -8.19
CA ALA A 127 -7.67 -16.70 -7.18
C ALA A 127 -8.60 -15.86 -6.30
N SER A 128 -8.39 -14.55 -6.20
CA SER A 128 -9.15 -13.64 -5.33
C SER A 128 -10.61 -13.46 -5.76
N GLU A 129 -10.94 -13.84 -6.98
CA GLU A 129 -12.30 -13.82 -7.53
C GLU A 129 -13.12 -15.07 -7.13
N ASP A 130 -12.47 -16.16 -6.68
CA ASP A 130 -13.17 -17.38 -6.27
C ASP A 130 -14.01 -17.13 -4.99
N PRO A 131 -15.31 -17.49 -4.98
CA PRO A 131 -16.19 -17.25 -3.83
C PRO A 131 -15.69 -17.84 -2.51
N ARG A 132 -14.94 -18.95 -2.54
CA ARG A 132 -14.39 -19.58 -1.33
C ARG A 132 -13.24 -18.77 -0.77
N VAL A 133 -12.41 -18.18 -1.63
CA VAL A 133 -11.31 -17.28 -1.22
C VAL A 133 -11.88 -16.00 -0.64
N ILE A 134 -12.95 -15.45 -1.25
CA ILE A 134 -13.69 -14.31 -0.71
C ILE A 134 -14.24 -14.63 0.68
N GLN A 135 -14.91 -15.79 0.86
CA GLN A 135 -15.42 -16.21 2.16
C GLN A 135 -14.32 -16.37 3.21
N ALA A 136 -13.18 -16.95 2.85
CA ALA A 136 -12.02 -17.07 3.72
C ALA A 136 -11.49 -15.70 4.18
N ARG A 137 -11.43 -14.72 3.27
CA ARG A 137 -11.05 -13.34 3.61
C ARG A 137 -12.07 -12.67 4.55
N GLU A 138 -13.37 -12.87 4.31
CA GLU A 138 -14.42 -12.36 5.20
C GLU A 138 -14.36 -12.97 6.60
N ASP A 139 -14.01 -14.25 6.70
CA ASP A 139 -13.80 -14.92 7.98
C ASP A 139 -12.61 -14.33 8.75
N ILE A 140 -11.50 -14.03 8.05
CA ILE A 140 -10.36 -13.32 8.63
C ILE A 140 -10.79 -11.93 9.12
N ASN A 141 -11.52 -11.17 8.30
CA ASN A 141 -12.03 -9.85 8.70
C ASN A 141 -12.91 -9.94 9.95
N ARG A 142 -13.75 -10.97 10.06
CA ARG A 142 -14.56 -11.23 11.26
C ARG A 142 -13.69 -11.50 12.49
N LEU A 143 -12.63 -12.30 12.36
CA LEU A 143 -11.67 -12.57 13.45
C LEU A 143 -10.90 -11.31 13.88
N LEU A 144 -10.64 -10.39 12.95
CA LEU A 144 -9.97 -9.13 13.23
C LEU A 144 -10.92 -8.05 13.78
N GLY A 145 -12.23 -8.33 13.85
CA GLY A 145 -13.25 -7.35 14.25
C GLY A 145 -13.45 -6.24 13.22
N LEU A 146 -13.15 -6.50 11.95
CA LEU A 146 -13.31 -5.58 10.82
C LEU A 146 -14.63 -5.84 10.08
N PRO A 147 -15.18 -4.83 9.37
CA PRO A 147 -16.27 -5.05 8.43
C PRO A 147 -15.94 -6.13 7.39
N ARG A 148 -16.95 -6.89 6.93
CA ARG A 148 -16.76 -8.07 6.06
C ARG A 148 -15.95 -7.78 4.81
N HIS A 149 -16.19 -6.64 4.17
CA HIS A 149 -15.55 -6.27 2.91
C HIS A 149 -14.36 -5.32 3.07
N THR A 150 -13.83 -5.18 4.29
CA THR A 150 -12.62 -4.39 4.52
C THR A 150 -11.44 -5.03 3.81
N VAL A 151 -10.70 -4.23 3.04
CA VAL A 151 -9.43 -4.62 2.44
C VAL A 151 -8.31 -4.12 3.32
N ILE A 152 -7.49 -5.03 3.83
CA ILE A 152 -6.27 -4.67 4.57
C ILE A 152 -5.28 -4.08 3.58
N GLN A 153 -5.06 -2.78 3.68
CA GLN A 153 -4.03 -2.12 2.87
C GLN A 153 -2.70 -2.14 3.63
N PRO A 154 -1.60 -2.52 2.96
CA PRO A 154 -0.29 -2.31 3.54
C PRO A 154 -0.07 -0.79 3.72
N PRO A 155 0.70 -0.36 4.73
CA PRO A 155 1.08 1.05 4.84
C PRO A 155 1.68 1.53 3.51
N ALA A 156 1.54 2.81 3.19
CA ALA A 156 2.25 3.37 2.03
C ALA A 156 3.74 3.03 2.18
N ALA A 157 4.37 2.53 1.10
CA ALA A 157 5.81 2.34 1.13
C ALA A 157 6.42 3.72 1.42
N GLU A 158 7.33 3.79 2.40
CA GLU A 158 8.06 5.03 2.62
C GLU A 158 8.72 5.40 1.28
N PRO A 159 8.51 6.63 0.79
CA PRO A 159 9.10 7.03 -0.46
C PRO A 159 10.62 6.92 -0.31
N VAL A 160 11.22 6.05 -1.13
CA VAL A 160 12.68 5.83 -1.15
C VAL A 160 13.42 7.14 -1.43
N PHE A 161 12.76 8.07 -2.11
CA PHE A 161 13.24 9.41 -2.37
C PHE A 161 12.25 10.44 -1.81
N VAL A 162 12.68 11.17 -0.79
CA VAL A 162 12.02 12.42 -0.40
C VAL A 162 12.74 13.53 -1.14
N GLU A 163 12.13 14.03 -2.21
CA GLU A 163 12.58 15.27 -2.84
C GLU A 163 12.49 16.37 -1.79
N THR A 164 13.65 16.84 -1.36
CA THR A 164 13.78 17.98 -0.46
C THR A 164 13.92 19.19 -1.37
N PRO A 165 12.99 20.18 -1.33
CA PRO A 165 13.05 21.35 -2.22
C PRO A 165 14.34 22.16 -2.09
N ASP A 166 15.01 22.04 -0.96
CA ASP A 166 16.29 22.64 -0.62
C ASP A 166 17.48 21.69 -0.83
N GLY A 167 17.25 20.46 -1.29
CA GLY A 167 18.28 19.44 -1.42
C GLY A 167 18.94 19.06 -0.09
N SER A 168 18.25 19.14 1.05
CA SER A 168 18.84 18.80 2.36
C SER A 168 18.60 17.36 2.82
N GLY A 169 18.24 16.47 1.90
CA GLY A 169 17.91 15.07 2.19
C GLY A 169 18.92 14.38 3.14
N ARG A 170 18.40 13.84 4.25
CA ARG A 170 19.16 13.23 5.36
C ARG A 170 20.12 12.10 4.97
N HIS A 171 20.03 11.59 3.74
CA HIS A 171 20.79 10.45 3.22
C HIS A 171 21.56 10.73 1.92
N GLN A 172 21.85 12.01 1.60
CA GLN A 172 22.63 12.35 0.40
C GLN A 172 23.97 11.61 0.31
N GLY A 173 24.64 11.38 1.44
CA GLY A 173 25.96 10.73 1.45
C GLY A 173 25.97 9.22 1.18
N LEU A 174 24.83 8.53 1.21
CA LEU A 174 24.77 7.07 1.05
C LEU A 174 24.37 6.61 -0.36
N PHE A 175 23.55 7.41 -1.06
CA PHE A 175 22.99 7.02 -2.36
C PHE A 175 23.09 8.12 -3.44
N GLY A 176 23.57 9.31 -3.08
CA GLY A 176 23.85 10.37 -4.05
C GLY A 176 25.31 10.30 -4.48
N ALA A 177 25.56 10.04 -5.77
CA ALA A 177 26.83 10.48 -6.35
C ALA A 177 26.92 12.00 -6.14
N PRO A 178 28.04 12.56 -5.66
CA PRO A 178 28.13 14.00 -5.45
C PRO A 178 27.83 14.74 -6.76
N LEU A 179 26.95 15.75 -6.70
CA LEU A 179 26.71 16.64 -7.82
C LEU A 179 28.02 17.37 -8.15
N LYS A 180 28.42 17.30 -9.41
CA LYS A 180 29.55 18.03 -9.96
C LYS A 180 29.03 19.36 -10.48
N ARG A 181 29.89 20.39 -10.44
CA ARG A 181 29.62 21.70 -11.03
C ARG A 181 30.48 21.88 -12.27
N ASP A 182 29.90 22.29 -13.39
CA ASP A 182 30.66 22.61 -14.61
C ASP A 182 31.14 24.08 -14.63
N ALA A 183 31.75 24.48 -15.75
CA ALA A 183 32.27 25.83 -15.95
C ALA A 183 31.17 26.91 -16.02
N ASP A 184 29.97 26.53 -16.47
CA ASP A 184 28.81 27.42 -16.58
C ASP A 184 28.06 27.56 -15.25
N GLY A 185 28.34 26.64 -14.31
CA GLY A 185 27.84 26.64 -12.96
C GLY A 185 26.62 25.76 -12.74
N ASP A 186 26.32 24.89 -13.70
CA ASP A 186 25.27 23.90 -13.61
C ASP A 186 25.69 22.74 -12.72
N PHE A 187 24.71 22.06 -12.12
CA PHE A 187 24.94 20.93 -11.21
C PHE A 187 24.36 19.65 -11.79
N ALA A 188 25.20 18.65 -12.03
CA ALA A 188 24.80 17.35 -12.56
C ALA A 188 25.64 16.21 -11.96
N HIS A 189 25.14 14.97 -12.00
CA HIS A 189 25.93 13.81 -11.57
C HIS A 189 27.07 13.47 -12.56
N GLU A 190 26.86 13.83 -13.82
CA GLU A 190 27.77 13.60 -14.93
C GLU A 190 27.63 14.73 -15.97
N PHE A 191 28.76 15.05 -16.61
CA PHE A 191 28.84 15.99 -17.73
C PHE A 191 29.46 15.25 -18.90
N TRP A 192 28.93 15.53 -20.09
CA TRP A 192 29.36 14.93 -21.33
C TRP A 192 29.79 16.04 -22.28
N GLU A 193 30.96 15.90 -22.87
CA GLU A 193 31.50 16.81 -23.90
C GLU A 193 31.61 16.06 -25.23
N GLU A 194 31.35 16.75 -26.32
CA GLU A 194 31.53 16.20 -27.67
C GLU A 194 33.00 16.37 -28.09
N ASP A 195 33.64 15.29 -28.51
CA ASP A 195 35.01 15.32 -29.04
C ASP A 195 35.08 15.92 -30.47
N LYS A 196 36.29 16.03 -31.02
CA LYS A 196 36.50 16.62 -32.37
C LYS A 196 35.93 15.73 -33.48
N GLU A 197 35.67 14.47 -33.18
CA GLU A 197 35.10 13.47 -34.06
C GLU A 197 33.57 13.38 -33.94
N GLY A 198 32.95 14.08 -32.98
CA GLY A 198 31.50 14.14 -32.77
C GLY A 198 30.96 13.11 -31.77
N HIS A 199 31.80 12.50 -30.94
CA HIS A 199 31.39 11.53 -29.93
C HIS A 199 31.28 12.15 -28.54
N LEU A 200 30.23 11.77 -27.80
CA LEU A 200 30.06 12.18 -26.40
C LEU A 200 31.01 11.39 -25.49
N VAL A 201 31.89 12.12 -24.81
CA VAL A 201 32.82 11.59 -23.81
C VAL A 201 32.50 12.14 -22.42
N LEU A 202 32.61 11.28 -21.41
CA LEU A 202 32.35 11.66 -20.01
C LEU A 202 33.51 12.54 -19.50
N VAL A 203 33.20 13.73 -19.00
CA VAL A 203 34.20 14.68 -18.50
C VAL A 203 34.70 14.24 -17.11
N ALA A 204 36.01 14.00 -17.01
CA ALA A 204 36.64 13.64 -15.74
C ALA A 204 36.67 14.84 -14.77
N PRO A 205 36.39 14.64 -13.47
CA PRO A 205 36.11 15.72 -12.51
C PRO A 205 37.29 16.67 -12.18
N ASN A 206 38.48 16.48 -12.73
CA ASN A 206 39.69 17.23 -12.35
C ASN A 206 40.37 18.03 -13.48
N ASN A 207 39.78 18.09 -14.68
CA ASN A 207 40.43 18.78 -15.81
C ASN A 207 39.95 20.22 -16.07
N ALA A 208 39.00 20.75 -15.28
CA ALA A 208 38.47 22.10 -15.47
C ALA A 208 39.40 23.25 -15.00
N ALA A 209 40.63 22.97 -14.56
CA ALA A 209 41.59 23.97 -14.11
C ALA A 209 42.91 23.88 -14.89
N GLY A 210 42.90 24.20 -16.19
CA GLY A 210 44.13 24.31 -16.96
C GLY A 210 43.92 24.39 -18.46
N GLY A 211 43.47 25.54 -18.96
CA GLY A 211 43.41 25.88 -20.38
C GLY A 211 42.99 27.32 -20.58
#